data_AF-A0A953QP28-F1
#
_entry.id   AF-A0A953QP28-F1
#
_cell.length_a   1.000
_cell.length_b   1.000
_cell.length_c   1.000
_cell.angle_alpha   90.00
_cell.angle_beta   90.00
_cell.angle_gamma   90.00
#
_symmetry.space_group_name_H-M   'P 1'
#
loop_
_entity.id
_entity.type
_entity.pdbx_description
1 polymer ?
#
loop_
_entity_poly.entity_id
_entity_poly.type
_entity_poly.pdbx_seq_one_letter_code
_entity_poly.pdbx_strand_id
1 'polypeptide(L)'
;MHFQWLTTEHNRLHIVEEWPDSPLKEAALAAIRSTLAGLMRNTPRDMSLPQCEVCMSRKHASGLVQFPADRPRAGSVCTILAA
;
A
#
# COMPACT_ATOMS: atom_id res chain seq x y z
N MET A 1 21.33 -4.61 -5.92
CA MET A 1 21.01 -4.91 -4.50
C MET A 1 20.42 -3.71 -3.75
N HIS A 2 20.94 -2.48 -3.88
CA HIS A 2 20.48 -1.32 -3.11
C HIS A 2 18.97 -0.99 -3.27
N PHE A 3 18.41 -1.12 -4.48
CA PHE A 3 17.00 -0.81 -4.75
C PHE A 3 16.01 -1.78 -4.09
N GLN A 4 16.36 -3.06 -3.98
CA GLN A 4 15.51 -4.07 -3.35
C GLN A 4 15.32 -3.78 -1.85
N TRP A 5 16.34 -3.22 -1.18
CA TRP A 5 16.24 -2.79 0.21
C TRP A 5 15.28 -1.61 0.37
N LEU A 6 15.32 -0.64 -0.54
CA LEU A 6 14.42 0.50 -0.50
C LEU A 6 12.96 0.06 -0.71
N THR A 7 12.70 -0.82 -1.67
CA THR A 7 11.36 -1.38 -1.91
C THR A 7 10.85 -2.18 -0.70
N THR A 8 11.71 -3.01 -0.09
CA THR A 8 11.36 -3.82 1.09
C THR A 8 11.06 -2.94 2.30
N GLU A 9 11.89 -1.94 2.56
CA GLU A 9 11.72 -1.06 3.71
C GLU A 9 10.49 -0.16 3.55
N HIS A 10 10.19 0.27 2.33
CA HIS A 10 8.96 0.98 2.04
C HIS A 10 7.71 0.08 2.17
N ASN A 11 7.82 -1.21 1.85
CA ASN A 11 6.74 -2.16 2.13
C ASN A 11 6.49 -2.32 3.64
N ARG A 12 7.57 -2.43 4.44
CA ARG A 12 7.49 -2.49 5.91
C ARG A 12 6.82 -1.25 6.50
N LEU A 13 7.06 -0.07 5.92
CA LEU A 13 6.39 1.16 6.34
C LEU A 13 4.87 1.00 6.33
N HIS A 14 4.29 0.53 5.21
CA HIS A 14 2.85 0.34 5.10
C HIS A 14 2.28 -0.69 6.08
N ILE A 15 3.01 -1.77 6.33
CA ILE A 15 2.59 -2.80 7.30
C ILE A 15 2.51 -2.19 8.71
N VAL A 16 3.50 -1.36 9.09
CA VAL A 16 3.54 -0.75 10.43
C VAL A 16 2.54 0.41 10.55
N GLU A 17 2.22 1.11 9.47
CA GLU A 17 1.16 2.14 9.45
C GLU A 17 -0.20 1.59 9.90
N GLU A 18 -0.48 0.33 9.58
CA GLU A 18 -1.73 -0.38 9.92
C GLU A 18 -1.78 -0.89 11.38
N TRP A 19 -0.68 -0.80 12.13
CA TRP A 19 -0.68 -1.22 13.53
C TRP A 19 -1.53 -0.29 14.40
N PRO A 20 -2.10 -0.79 15.52
CA PRO A 20 -2.72 0.07 16.52
C PRO A 20 -1.74 1.10 17.08
N ASP A 21 -2.24 2.28 17.40
CA ASP A 21 -1.43 3.36 17.94
C ASP A 21 -0.81 2.95 19.27
N SER A 22 0.52 3.02 19.33
CA SER A 22 1.31 2.58 20.47
C SER A 22 2.72 3.18 20.40
N PRO A 23 3.43 3.29 21.54
CA PRO A 23 4.84 3.69 21.53
C PRO A 23 5.72 2.79 20.65
N LEU A 24 5.37 1.50 20.54
CA LEU A 24 6.08 0.54 19.68
C LEU A 24 5.92 0.89 18.19
N LYS A 25 4.71 1.25 17.76
CA LYS A 25 4.45 1.71 16.38
C LYS A 25 5.30 2.93 16.06
N GLU A 26 5.29 3.93 16.93
CA GLU A 26 6.09 5.15 16.73
C GLU A 26 7.59 4.86 16.62
N ALA A 27 8.12 4.01 17.51
CA ALA A 27 9.52 3.60 17.47
C ALA A 27 9.86 2.85 16.17
N ALA A 28 8.99 1.95 15.73
CA ALA A 28 9.15 1.20 14.48
C ALA A 28 9.10 2.13 13.26
N LEU A 29 8.14 3.06 13.20
CA LEU A 29 8.04 4.06 12.13
C LEU A 29 9.27 4.96 12.08
N ALA A 30 9.77 5.41 13.23
CA ALA A 30 10.98 6.23 13.31
C ALA A 30 12.21 5.48 12.78
N ALA A 31 12.38 4.21 13.16
CA ALA A 31 13.45 3.36 12.67
C ALA A 31 13.37 3.17 11.15
N ILE A 32 12.19 2.81 10.62
CA ILE A 32 11.96 2.60 9.19
C ILE A 32 12.25 3.87 8.39
N ARG A 33 11.76 5.03 8.85
CA ARG A 33 12.01 6.34 8.20
C ARG A 33 13.50 6.68 8.18
N SER A 34 14.23 6.38 9.26
CA SER A 34 15.68 6.56 9.32
C SER A 34 16.41 5.68 8.30
N THR A 35 16.05 4.40 8.20
CA THR A 35 16.59 3.46 7.20
C THR A 35 16.33 3.96 5.78
N LEU A 36 15.08 4.35 5.47
CA LEU A 36 14.73 4.90 4.16
C LEU A 36 15.55 6.15 3.82
N ALA A 37 15.71 7.08 4.76
CA ALA A 37 16.55 8.26 4.55
C ALA A 37 18.01 7.89 4.27
N GLY A 38 18.53 6.86 4.95
CA GLY A 38 19.87 6.32 4.69
C GLY A 38 20.03 5.74 3.30
N LEU A 39 19.09 4.91 2.88
CA LEU A 39 19.08 4.29 1.54
C LEU A 39 18.93 5.38 0.46
N MET A 40 18.01 6.33 0.62
CA MET A 40 17.79 7.38 -0.38
C MET A 40 19.02 8.25 -0.61
N ARG A 41 19.85 8.51 0.41
CA ARG A 41 21.12 9.26 0.25
C ARG A 41 22.11 8.57 -0.70
N ASN A 42 22.08 7.24 -0.78
CA ASN A 42 22.98 6.44 -1.59
C ASN A 42 22.37 6.04 -2.94
N THR A 43 21.19 6.55 -3.26
CA THR A 43 20.47 6.24 -4.50
C THR A 43 20.72 7.34 -5.55
N PRO A 44 21.15 7.01 -6.77
CA PRO A 44 21.23 7.96 -7.88
C PRO A 44 19.88 8.64 -8.13
N ARG A 45 19.88 9.98 -8.30
CA ARG A 45 18.65 10.77 -8.47
C ARG A 45 17.95 10.56 -9.82
N ASP A 46 18.62 9.93 -10.78
CA ASP A 46 18.14 9.73 -12.16
C ASP A 46 17.43 8.38 -12.37
N MET A 47 17.44 7.48 -11.38
CA MET A 47 16.77 6.19 -11.50
C MET A 47 15.35 6.22 -10.95
N SER A 48 14.40 5.72 -11.75
CA SER A 48 13.07 5.35 -11.29
C SER A 48 13.18 4.22 -10.26
N LEU A 49 12.86 4.52 -9.01
CA LEU A 49 12.84 3.52 -7.95
C LEU A 49 11.73 2.49 -8.20
N PRO A 50 12.03 1.17 -8.11
CA PRO A 50 10.99 0.15 -8.15
C PRO A 50 10.01 0.33 -6.99
N GLN A 51 8.72 0.35 -7.31
CA GLN A 51 7.64 0.57 -6.34
C GLN A 51 7.38 -0.69 -5.51
N CYS A 52 7.00 -0.51 -4.24
CA CYS A 52 6.58 -1.63 -3.40
C CYS A 52 5.22 -2.17 -3.84
N GLU A 53 4.95 -3.44 -3.53
CA GLU A 53 3.72 -4.13 -3.90
C GLU A 53 2.47 -3.39 -3.44
N VAL A 54 2.44 -2.88 -2.22
CA VAL A 54 1.30 -2.09 -1.69
C VAL A 54 1.04 -0.84 -2.54
N CYS A 55 2.10 -0.10 -2.90
CA CYS A 55 1.96 1.08 -3.75
C CYS A 55 1.53 0.73 -5.17
N MET A 56 2.02 -0.39 -5.72
CA MET A 56 1.56 -0.88 -7.02
C MET A 56 0.07 -1.24 -6.96
N SER A 57 -0.34 -2.04 -5.98
CA SER A 57 -1.73 -2.47 -5.80
C SER A 57 -2.67 -1.29 -5.60
N ARG A 58 -2.33 -0.30 -4.78
CA ARG A 58 -3.15 0.90 -4.57
C ARG A 58 -3.32 1.74 -5.85
N LYS A 59 -2.31 1.77 -6.73
CA LYS A 59 -2.43 2.44 -8.04
C LYS A 59 -3.36 1.71 -9.00
N HIS A 60 -3.41 0.38 -8.92
CA HIS A 60 -4.28 -0.45 -9.77
C HIS A 60 -5.70 -0.61 -9.19
N ALA A 61 -5.90 -0.42 -7.90
CA ALA A 61 -7.17 -0.62 -7.19
C ALA A 61 -8.14 0.57 -7.25
N SER A 62 -7.96 1.53 -8.17
CA SER A 62 -8.89 2.68 -8.34
C SER A 62 -10.28 2.30 -8.86
N GLY A 63 -10.63 1.01 -8.95
CA GLY A 63 -11.99 0.54 -9.17
C GLY A 63 -12.77 0.51 -7.86
N LEU A 64 -13.71 1.43 -7.68
CA LEU A 64 -14.69 1.35 -6.60
C LEU A 64 -15.51 0.07 -6.76
N VAL A 65 -15.31 -0.89 -5.86
CA VAL A 65 -16.24 -2.02 -5.73
C VAL A 65 -17.46 -1.51 -4.96
N GLN A 66 -18.56 -1.26 -5.66
CA GLN A 66 -19.85 -1.06 -5.01
C GLN A 66 -20.29 -2.39 -4.42
N PHE A 67 -20.23 -2.50 -3.10
CA PHE A 67 -20.98 -3.54 -2.40
C PHE A 67 -22.47 -3.20 -2.55
N PRO A 68 -23.31 -4.13 -3.03
CA PRO A 68 -24.74 -3.90 -3.04
C PRO A 68 -25.17 -3.67 -1.60
N ALA A 69 -25.63 -2.44 -1.30
CA ALA A 69 -26.29 -2.16 -0.04
C ALA A 69 -27.43 -3.17 0.10
N ASP A 70 -27.49 -3.86 1.24
CA ASP A 70 -28.43 -4.93 1.54
C ASP A 70 -29.79 -4.65 0.92
N ARG A 71 -30.15 -5.42 -0.13
CA ARG A 71 -31.54 -5.43 -0.58
C ARG A 71 -32.34 -6.17 0.49
N PRO A 72 -33.45 -5.59 0.98
CA PRO A 72 -34.48 -6.41 1.61
C PRO A 72 -34.89 -7.51 0.62
N ARG A 73 -34.99 -8.74 1.10
CA ARG A 73 -35.49 -9.91 0.37
C ARG A 73 -36.68 -9.53 -0.53
N ALA A 74 -36.47 -9.53 -1.84
CA ALA A 74 -37.50 -9.88 -2.82
C ALA A 74 -36.85 -10.08 -4.20
N GLY A 75 -37.02 -11.29 -4.75
CA GLY A 75 -37.04 -11.51 -6.19
C GLY A 75 -35.69 -11.45 -6.92
N SER A 76 -35.15 -12.64 -7.18
CA SER A 76 -34.13 -12.87 -8.20
C SER A 76 -34.59 -12.33 -9.56
N VAL A 77 -33.85 -11.38 -10.14
CA VAL A 77 -33.70 -11.25 -11.60
C VAL A 77 -32.27 -10.81 -11.88
N CYS A 78 -31.52 -11.70 -12.53
CA CYS A 78 -30.19 -11.43 -13.07
C CYS A 78 -30.37 -10.62 -14.37
N THR A 79 -29.80 -9.42 -14.43
CA THR A 79 -29.61 -8.72 -15.71
C THR A 79 -28.23 -8.12 -15.71
N ILE A 80 -27.34 -8.74 -16.48
CA ILE A 80 -26.03 -8.21 -16.80
C ILE A 80 -26.26 -7.13 -17.87
N LEU A 81 -25.92 -5.87 -17.57
CA LEU A 81 -25.69 -4.88 -18.62
C LEU A 81 -24.20 -4.56 -18.67
N ALA A 82 -23.60 -4.92 -19.80
CA ALA A 82 -22.28 -4.47 -20.20
C ALA A 82 -22.38 -3.12 -20.91
N ALA A 83 -21.44 -2.23 -20.63
CA ALA A 83 -20.94 -1.20 -21.54
C ALA A 83 -19.53 -0.83 -21.11
#